data_AF-A0A314YCQ7-F1
#
_entry.id   AF-A0A314YCQ7-F1
#
_cell.length_a   1.000
_cell.length_b   1.000
_cell.length_c   1.000
_cell.angle_alpha   90.00
_cell.angle_beta   90.00
_cell.angle_gamma   90.00
#
_symmetry.space_group_name_H-M   'P 1'
#
loop_
_entity.id
_entity.type
_entity.pdbx_description
1 polymer ?
#
loop_
_entity_poly.entity_id
_entity_poly.type
_entity_poly.pdbx_seq_one_letter_code
_entity_poly.pdbx_strand_id
1 'polypeptide(L)'
;MAFTVRLLLFSSLFLLPVSVFSQTKGSIAVGDFLTATAANSSPWLSPSGDFAFGFSPLGSNDLFLLSIWYAKIPDTIVWHANGNNEAAVAPKGSTVNLTANSGLVLRSPQGEELWKSGTSVGVVANGVMNDTGNFCSSR
;
A
#
# COMPACT_ATOMS: atom_id res chain seq x y z
N MET A 1 -3.37 -22.87 53.42
CA MET A 1 -2.78 -23.32 52.13
C MET A 1 -3.61 -22.92 50.89
N ALA A 2 -4.93 -22.71 50.98
CA ALA A 2 -5.74 -22.38 49.79
C ALA A 2 -5.58 -20.92 49.27
N PHE A 3 -5.28 -19.96 50.14
CA PHE A 3 -5.16 -18.54 49.76
C PHE A 3 -3.90 -18.25 48.94
N THR A 4 -2.77 -18.88 49.29
CA THR A 4 -1.49 -18.75 48.57
C THR A 4 -1.54 -19.39 47.18
N VAL A 5 -2.28 -20.48 47.01
CA VAL A 5 -2.50 -21.12 45.70
C VAL A 5 -3.30 -20.21 44.76
N ARG A 6 -4.33 -19.50 45.27
CA ARG A 6 -5.10 -18.53 44.45
C ARG A 6 -4.27 -17.32 44.02
N LEU A 7 -3.37 -16.83 44.88
CA LEU A 7 -2.48 -15.71 44.57
C LEU A 7 -1.44 -16.10 43.50
N LEU A 8 -0.88 -17.32 43.60
CA LEU A 8 0.04 -17.88 42.60
C LEU A 8 -0.64 -18.06 41.22
N LEU A 9 -1.89 -18.51 41.20
CA LEU A 9 -2.68 -18.63 39.97
C LEU A 9 -2.92 -17.27 39.30
N PHE A 10 -3.21 -16.22 40.07
CA PHE A 10 -3.39 -14.86 39.53
C PHE A 10 -2.07 -14.26 38.99
N SER A 11 -0.94 -14.53 39.62
CA SER A 11 0.37 -14.05 39.17
C SER A 11 0.83 -14.72 37.86
N SER A 12 0.38 -15.94 37.58
CA SER A 12 0.71 -16.67 36.34
C SER A 12 0.08 -16.05 35.09
N LEU A 13 -1.05 -15.34 35.21
CA LEU A 13 -1.72 -14.67 34.08
C LEU A 13 -0.95 -13.45 33.56
N PHE A 14 -0.11 -12.82 34.39
CA PHE A 14 0.73 -11.67 34.00
C PHE A 14 2.06 -12.07 33.35
N LEU A 15 2.43 -13.36 33.38
CA LEU A 15 3.68 -13.89 32.81
C LEU A 15 3.50 -14.51 31.42
N LEU A 16 2.31 -14.39 30.82
CA LEU A 16 2.12 -14.80 29.43
C LEU A 16 2.92 -13.84 28.52
N PRO A 17 3.90 -14.34 27.75
CA PRO A 17 4.57 -13.51 26.77
C PRO A 17 3.52 -13.05 25.75
N VAL A 18 3.28 -11.74 25.68
CA VAL A 18 2.47 -11.17 24.61
C VAL A 18 3.27 -11.29 23.33
N SER A 19 3.09 -12.40 22.62
CA SER A 19 3.65 -12.58 21.28
C SER A 19 2.89 -11.67 20.32
N VAL A 20 3.44 -10.49 20.04
CA VAL A 20 2.96 -9.66 18.95
C VAL A 20 3.46 -10.30 17.65
N PHE A 21 2.58 -10.96 16.91
CA PHE A 21 2.89 -11.36 15.55
C PHE A 21 2.97 -10.07 14.71
N SER A 22 4.17 -9.70 14.28
CA SER A 22 4.30 -8.71 13.22
C SER A 22 3.67 -9.28 11.96
N GLN A 23 2.52 -8.73 11.56
CA GLN A 23 1.83 -9.16 10.37
C GLN A 23 2.54 -8.56 9.16
N THR A 24 3.18 -9.38 8.32
CA THR A 24 3.74 -8.93 7.04
C THR A 24 2.67 -8.66 5.97
N LYS A 25 1.37 -8.78 6.32
CA LYS A 25 0.26 -8.46 5.41
C LYS A 25 0.39 -7.01 4.98
N GLY A 26 0.51 -6.80 3.68
CA GLY A 26 0.58 -5.47 3.07
C GLY A 26 2.00 -4.90 2.93
N SER A 27 3.05 -5.64 3.29
CA SER A 27 4.43 -5.26 2.94
C SER A 27 4.68 -5.49 1.45
N ILE A 28 5.17 -4.46 0.78
CA ILE A 28 5.46 -4.41 -0.66
C ILE A 28 6.98 -4.35 -0.80
N ALA A 29 7.57 -5.33 -1.46
CA ALA A 29 9.01 -5.39 -1.64
C ALA A 29 9.47 -4.40 -2.72
N VAL A 30 10.73 -3.97 -2.63
CA VAL A 30 11.37 -3.28 -3.76
C VAL A 30 11.38 -4.20 -4.97
N GLY A 31 10.97 -3.68 -6.12
CA GLY A 31 10.81 -4.43 -7.35
C GLY A 31 9.37 -4.87 -7.61
N ASP A 32 8.52 -4.89 -6.58
CA ASP A 32 7.09 -5.17 -6.76
C ASP A 32 6.43 -4.08 -7.60
N PHE A 33 5.44 -4.50 -8.38
CA PHE A 33 4.73 -3.61 -9.28
C PHE A 33 3.27 -3.98 -9.47
N LEU A 34 2.49 -2.99 -9.89
CA LEU A 34 1.13 -3.17 -10.39
C LEU A 34 1.08 -2.77 -11.85
N THR A 35 0.15 -3.33 -12.61
CA THR A 35 -0.09 -2.99 -14.02
C THR A 35 -1.52 -2.49 -14.21
N ALA A 36 -1.67 -1.42 -14.98
CA ALA A 36 -2.94 -0.86 -15.42
C ALA A 36 -3.62 -1.83 -16.40
N THR A 37 -4.51 -2.69 -15.90
CA THR A 37 -5.23 -3.67 -16.71
C THR A 37 -6.73 -3.60 -16.39
N ALA A 38 -7.55 -4.07 -17.33
CA ALA A 38 -8.99 -4.07 -17.12
C ALA A 38 -9.38 -5.07 -16.01
N ALA A 39 -10.07 -4.54 -15.00
CA ALA A 39 -10.84 -5.22 -13.96
C ALA A 39 -10.14 -6.02 -12.85
N ASN A 40 -8.85 -6.39 -12.92
CA ASN A 40 -8.29 -7.34 -11.93
C ASN A 40 -6.81 -7.17 -11.55
N SER A 41 -6.18 -5.99 -11.70
CA SER A 41 -4.91 -5.81 -11.00
C SER A 41 -5.19 -5.75 -9.50
N SER A 42 -4.68 -6.75 -8.76
CA SER A 42 -4.87 -6.82 -7.32
C SER A 42 -4.21 -5.59 -6.69
N PRO A 43 -4.97 -4.66 -6.09
CA PRO A 43 -4.39 -3.46 -5.51
C PRO A 43 -3.58 -3.84 -4.27
N TRP A 44 -2.70 -2.94 -3.85
CA TRP A 44 -2.07 -3.06 -2.56
C TRP A 44 -3.06 -2.60 -1.48
N LEU A 45 -3.56 -3.57 -0.72
CA LEU A 45 -4.52 -3.36 0.35
C LEU A 45 -3.82 -3.04 1.67
N SER A 46 -4.43 -2.14 2.42
CA SER A 46 -4.16 -1.98 3.85
C SER A 46 -4.49 -3.24 4.64
N PRO A 47 -3.85 -3.50 5.81
CA PRO A 47 -4.13 -4.67 6.64
C PRO A 47 -5.62 -4.87 6.98
N SER A 48 -6.35 -3.79 7.26
CA SER A 48 -7.80 -3.75 7.49
C SER A 48 -8.65 -3.99 6.23
N GLY A 49 -8.04 -3.81 5.06
CA GLY A 49 -8.71 -3.77 3.76
C GLY A 49 -9.63 -2.57 3.58
N ASP A 50 -9.53 -1.53 4.40
CA ASP A 50 -10.33 -0.31 4.25
C ASP A 50 -9.84 0.57 3.11
N PHE A 51 -8.52 0.64 2.94
CA PHE A 51 -7.87 1.40 1.86
C PHE A 51 -7.15 0.49 0.87
N ALA A 52 -7.14 0.93 -0.39
CA ALA A 52 -6.43 0.32 -1.49
C ALA A 52 -5.57 1.36 -2.23
N PHE A 53 -4.40 0.94 -2.70
CA PHE A 53 -3.55 1.68 -3.62
C PHE A 53 -3.38 0.90 -4.93
N GLY A 54 -3.50 1.58 -6.07
CA GLY A 54 -3.33 0.97 -7.38
C GLY A 54 -3.97 1.75 -8.52
N PHE A 55 -4.38 1.04 -9.57
CA PHE A 55 -4.97 1.65 -10.77
C PHE A 55 -6.50 1.66 -10.71
N SER A 56 -7.10 2.85 -10.70
CA SER A 56 -8.54 3.05 -10.85
C SER A 56 -8.86 3.40 -12.31
N PRO A 57 -9.80 2.71 -12.99
CA PRO A 57 -10.21 3.06 -14.35
C PRO A 57 -10.81 4.47 -14.45
N LEU A 58 -10.52 5.15 -15.55
CA LEU A 58 -11.10 6.44 -15.93
C LEU A 58 -12.14 6.22 -17.03
N GLY A 59 -13.33 5.77 -16.63
CA GLY A 59 -14.40 5.40 -17.56
C GLY A 59 -14.04 4.19 -18.43
N SER A 60 -14.52 4.18 -19.68
CA SER A 60 -14.38 3.03 -20.60
C SER A 60 -13.22 3.15 -21.60
N ASN A 61 -12.31 4.12 -21.40
CA ASN A 61 -11.33 4.52 -22.43
C ASN A 61 -9.96 3.82 -22.31
N ASP A 62 -9.84 2.70 -21.57
CA ASP A 62 -8.55 2.04 -21.30
C ASP A 62 -7.49 3.01 -20.68
N LEU A 63 -7.98 4.03 -19.96
CA LEU A 63 -7.20 5.00 -19.20
C LEU A 63 -7.39 4.76 -17.70
N PHE A 64 -6.36 5.03 -16.91
CA PHE A 64 -6.34 4.74 -15.49
C PHE A 64 -5.71 5.89 -14.70
N LEU A 65 -6.10 6.01 -13.43
CA LEU A 65 -5.45 6.85 -12.44
C LEU A 65 -4.72 5.97 -11.44
N LEU A 66 -3.45 6.28 -11.19
CA LEU A 66 -2.77 5.78 -9.99
C LEU A 66 -3.36 6.49 -8.78
N SER A 67 -3.98 5.76 -7.86
CA SER A 67 -4.86 6.33 -6.84
C SER A 67 -4.89 5.56 -5.54
N ILE A 68 -5.44 6.22 -4.51
CA ILE A 68 -5.87 5.62 -3.25
C ILE A 68 -7.38 5.79 -3.15
N TRP A 69 -8.09 4.74 -2.75
CA TRP A 69 -9.53 4.74 -2.55
C TRP A 69 -9.96 3.90 -1.34
N TYR A 70 -11.20 4.11 -0.88
CA TYR A 70 -11.82 3.21 0.10
C TYR A 70 -12.23 1.90 -0.59
N ALA A 71 -11.60 0.79 -0.25
CA ALA A 71 -11.82 -0.48 -0.95
C ALA A 71 -13.22 -1.08 -0.72
N LYS A 72 -13.86 -0.72 0.41
CA LYS A 72 -15.19 -1.20 0.78
C LYS A 72 -16.32 -0.29 0.29
N ILE A 73 -16.00 0.87 -0.28
CA ILE A 73 -16.96 1.84 -0.78
C ILE A 73 -16.67 2.12 -2.26
N PRO A 74 -17.57 1.74 -3.18
CA PRO A 74 -17.37 1.97 -4.62
C PRO A 74 -17.05 3.43 -4.94
N ASP A 75 -16.25 3.64 -5.99
CA ASP A 75 -15.99 4.94 -6.62
C ASP A 75 -15.50 6.07 -5.69
N THR A 76 -14.86 5.73 -4.57
CA THR A 76 -14.43 6.71 -3.55
C THR A 76 -12.91 6.93 -3.57
N ILE A 77 -12.42 7.63 -4.60
CA ILE A 77 -11.01 8.07 -4.69
C ILE A 77 -10.76 9.19 -3.69
N VAL A 78 -9.75 9.01 -2.82
CA VAL A 78 -9.31 10.01 -1.83
C VAL A 78 -8.01 10.70 -2.22
N TRP A 79 -7.23 10.08 -3.11
CA TRP A 79 -5.99 10.65 -3.63
C TRP A 79 -5.69 10.07 -5.01
N HIS A 80 -5.07 10.85 -5.89
CA HIS A 80 -4.50 10.37 -7.15
C HIS A 80 -3.18 11.05 -7.45
N ALA A 81 -2.34 10.38 -8.24
CA ALA A 81 -1.07 10.92 -8.69
C ALA A 81 -1.28 12.14 -9.60
N ASN A 82 -0.63 13.25 -9.28
CA ASN A 82 -0.66 14.49 -10.04
C ASN A 82 0.74 14.78 -10.59
N GLY A 83 0.87 14.89 -11.91
CA GLY A 83 2.08 15.26 -12.63
C GLY A 83 1.92 16.64 -13.28
N ASN A 84 2.83 17.57 -12.99
CA ASN A 84 2.86 18.91 -13.58
C ASN A 84 1.54 19.70 -13.47
N ASN A 85 0.90 19.65 -12.30
CA ASN A 85 -0.39 20.29 -11.98
C ASN A 85 -1.63 19.64 -12.64
N GLU A 86 -1.47 18.51 -13.33
CA GLU A 86 -2.56 17.74 -13.94
C GLU A 86 -2.56 16.29 -13.44
N ALA A 87 -3.69 15.59 -13.60
CA ALA A 87 -3.75 14.18 -13.23
C ALA A 87 -2.77 13.37 -14.09
N ALA A 88 -1.94 12.53 -13.47
CA ALA A 88 -1.03 11.63 -14.18
C ALA A 88 -1.83 10.46 -14.77
N VAL A 89 -2.42 10.68 -15.94
CA VAL A 89 -3.23 9.68 -16.64
C VAL A 89 -2.34 8.59 -17.21
N ALA A 90 -2.64 7.34 -16.86
CA ALA A 90 -1.89 6.17 -17.25
C ALA A 90 -2.68 5.35 -18.30
N PRO A 91 -2.16 5.15 -19.53
CA PRO A 91 -2.79 4.24 -20.47
C PRO A 91 -2.67 2.78 -20.00
N LYS A 92 -3.56 1.91 -20.48
CA LYS A 92 -3.49 0.47 -20.24
C LYS A 92 -2.09 -0.11 -20.52
N GLY A 93 -1.62 -0.99 -19.64
CA GLY A 93 -0.28 -1.56 -19.66
C GLY A 93 0.76 -0.72 -18.91
N SER A 94 0.41 0.48 -18.45
CA SER A 94 1.28 1.26 -17.56
C SER A 94 1.58 0.48 -16.27
N THR A 95 2.73 0.74 -15.67
CA THR A 95 3.19 0.06 -14.46
C THR A 95 3.55 1.06 -13.38
N VAL A 96 3.22 0.74 -12.12
CA VAL A 96 3.79 1.44 -10.97
C VAL A 96 4.65 0.46 -10.21
N ASN A 97 5.92 0.82 -9.99
CA ASN A 97 6.90 -0.03 -9.31
C ASN A 97 7.41 0.68 -8.06
N LEU A 98 7.62 -0.09 -6.98
CA LEU A 98 8.39 0.38 -5.84
C LEU A 98 9.88 0.18 -6.11
N THR A 99 10.66 1.25 -6.03
CA THR A 99 12.09 1.25 -6.31
C THR A 99 12.88 1.70 -5.08
N ALA A 100 14.07 1.13 -4.91
CA ALA A 100 14.99 1.47 -3.83
C ALA A 100 15.35 2.97 -3.79
N ASN A 101 15.50 3.60 -4.96
CA ASN A 101 16.09 4.95 -5.06
C ASN A 101 15.04 6.06 -5.22
N SER A 102 13.88 5.75 -5.78
CA SER A 102 12.89 6.76 -6.19
C SER A 102 11.51 6.54 -5.58
N GLY A 103 11.36 5.57 -4.67
CA GLY A 103 10.06 5.17 -4.16
C GLY A 103 9.17 4.66 -5.29
N LEU A 104 7.94 5.16 -5.35
CA LEU A 104 6.98 4.79 -6.40
C LEU A 104 7.32 5.49 -7.71
N VAL A 105 7.39 4.71 -8.79
CA VAL A 105 7.61 5.23 -10.15
C VAL A 105 6.55 4.66 -11.08
N LEU A 106 5.76 5.55 -11.68
CA LEU A 106 4.74 5.24 -12.66
C LEU A 106 5.32 5.40 -14.08
N ARG A 107 5.20 4.36 -14.90
CA ARG A 107 5.65 4.36 -16.30
C ARG A 107 4.55 3.98 -17.27
N SER A 108 4.59 4.57 -18.47
CA SER A 108 3.80 4.15 -19.62
C SER A 108 4.22 2.75 -20.11
N PRO A 109 3.41 2.08 -20.96
CA PRO A 109 3.79 0.82 -21.60
C PRO A 109 5.08 0.91 -22.42
N GLN A 110 5.41 2.11 -22.91
CA GLN A 110 6.62 2.41 -23.68
C GLN A 110 7.83 2.70 -22.78
N GLY A 111 7.64 2.74 -21.45
CA GLY A 111 8.70 2.98 -20.47
C GLY A 111 8.92 4.45 -20.09
N GLU A 112 8.09 5.37 -20.58
CA GLU A 112 8.15 6.78 -20.21
C GLU A 112 7.74 6.99 -18.75
N GLU A 113 8.48 7.77 -17.98
CA GLU A 113 8.11 8.15 -16.61
C GLU A 113 6.94 9.15 -16.64
N LEU A 114 5.76 8.72 -16.21
CA LEU A 114 4.57 9.56 -16.13
C LEU A 114 4.48 10.30 -14.80
N TRP A 115 4.98 9.69 -13.72
CA TRP A 115 4.98 10.27 -12.38
C TRP A 115 5.94 9.52 -11.44
N LYS A 116 6.39 10.18 -10.36
CA LYS A 116 7.09 9.55 -9.25
C LYS A 116 6.77 10.23 -7.91
N SER A 117 6.86 9.49 -6.81
CA SER A 117 6.62 10.02 -5.45
C SER A 117 7.68 11.01 -4.94
N GLY A 118 8.75 11.23 -5.72
CA GLY A 118 9.90 12.03 -5.32
C GLY A 118 10.98 11.19 -4.61
N THR A 119 12.20 11.74 -4.55
CA THR A 119 13.37 11.06 -3.99
C THR A 119 13.31 11.06 -2.46
N SER A 120 13.33 9.88 -1.85
CA SER A 120 13.64 9.76 -0.42
C SER A 120 15.13 9.97 -0.20
N VAL A 121 15.51 10.65 0.88
CA VAL A 121 16.91 10.63 1.35
C VAL A 121 17.21 9.22 1.84
N GLY A 122 18.02 8.45 1.10
CA GLY A 122 18.37 7.06 1.43
C GLY A 122 17.58 6.01 0.66
N VAL A 123 17.86 4.74 0.96
CA VAL A 123 17.33 3.58 0.23
C VAL A 123 16.01 3.10 0.85
N VAL A 124 14.99 2.91 0.01
CA VAL A 124 13.72 2.28 0.40
C VAL A 124 13.93 0.78 0.60
N ALA A 125 13.51 0.24 1.74
CA ALA A 125 13.54 -1.19 2.03
C ALA A 125 12.25 -1.89 1.59
N ASN A 126 11.09 -1.27 1.85
CA ASN A 126 9.76 -1.79 1.52
C ASN A 126 8.71 -0.67 1.59
N GLY A 127 7.54 -0.93 1.02
CA GLY A 127 6.36 -0.07 1.07
C GLY A 127 5.23 -0.72 1.84
N VAL A 128 4.31 0.08 2.35
CA VAL A 128 3.09 -0.39 3.02
C VAL A 128 1.95 0.57 2.70
N MET A 129 0.80 0.04 2.28
CA MET A 129 -0.47 0.76 2.40
C MET A 129 -0.99 0.55 3.82
N ASN A 130 -1.11 1.61 4.62
CA ASN A 130 -1.49 1.48 6.02
C ASN A 130 -3.00 1.70 6.26
N ASP A 131 -3.46 1.38 7.47
CA ASP A 131 -4.87 1.53 7.86
C ASP A 131 -5.30 3.00 8.08
N THR A 132 -4.38 3.96 8.00
CA THR A 132 -4.72 5.39 8.05
C THR A 132 -4.90 6.00 6.66
N GLY A 133 -4.83 5.19 5.59
CA GLY A 133 -4.96 5.68 4.21
C GLY A 133 -3.68 6.30 3.65
N ASN A 134 -2.52 6.08 4.27
CA ASN A 134 -1.24 6.53 3.76
C ASN A 134 -0.46 5.38 3.10
N PHE A 135 0.16 5.68 1.96
CA PHE A 135 1.23 4.86 1.42
C PHE A 135 2.56 5.31 2.04
N CYS A 136 3.20 4.42 2.78
CA CYS A 136 4.47 4.70 3.46
C CYS A 136 5.59 3.83 2.87
N SER A 137 6.78 4.40 2.75
CA SER A 137 8.01 3.65 2.43
C SER A 137 8.94 3.67 3.63
N SER A 138 9.41 2.51 4.06
CA SER A 138 10.42 2.35 5.11
C SER A 138 11.82 2.24 4.53
N ARG A 139 12.81 2.44 5.40
CA ARG A 139 14.25 2.34 5.13
C ARG A 139 14.85 1.18 5.91
#